data_AF-V3ZBW7-F1
#
_entry.id   AF-V3ZBW7-F1
#
_cell.length_a   1.000
_cell.length_b   1.000
_cell.length_c   1.000
_cell.angle_alpha   90.00
_cell.angle_beta   90.00
_cell.angle_gamma   90.00
#
_symmetry.space_group_name_H-M   'P 1'
#
loop_
_entity.id
_entity.type
_entity.pdbx_description
1 polymer ?
#
loop_
_entity_poly.entity_id
_entity_poly.type
_entity_poly.pdbx_seq_one_letter_code
_entity_poly.pdbx_strand_id
1 'polypeptide(L)'
;WYRGAISRKEAERQISTENLETGTFLLRTSESCPGSYVLTVRDHVDAIGLVVRHYKIRNMDNGGCYITYRQIFRTILKLIEYYKSEYLCLVPF
;
A
#
# COMPACT_ATOMS: atom_id res chain seq x y z
N TRP A 1 8.04 5.62 -3.20
CA TRP A 1 6.79 4.98 -2.75
C TRP A 1 5.56 5.76 -3.20
N TYR A 2 5.46 7.09 -3.07
CA TYR A 2 4.32 7.83 -3.65
C TYR A 2 4.42 7.95 -5.18
N ARG A 3 3.31 7.68 -5.88
CA ARG A 3 3.19 7.73 -7.36
C ARG A 3 2.10 8.69 -7.84
N GLY A 4 1.45 9.43 -6.94
CA GLY A 4 0.42 10.38 -7.32
C GLY A 4 -0.87 9.71 -7.84
N ALA A 5 -1.52 10.36 -8.80
CA ALA A 5 -2.77 9.92 -9.40
C ALA A 5 -2.52 8.94 -10.56
N ILE A 6 -2.00 7.76 -10.23
CA ILE A 6 -1.94 6.64 -11.17
C ILE A 6 -3.11 5.70 -11.01
N SER A 7 -3.54 5.11 -12.12
CA SER A 7 -4.66 4.18 -12.11
C SER A 7 -4.33 2.87 -11.40
N ARG A 8 -5.37 2.13 -11.00
CA ARG A 8 -5.18 0.77 -10.46
C ARG A 8 -4.36 -0.10 -11.43
N LYS A 9 -4.68 -0.03 -12.72
CA LYS A 9 -4.03 -0.83 -13.78
C LYS A 9 -2.56 -0.45 -13.94
N GLU A 10 -2.26 0.85 -13.93
CA GLU A 10 -0.87 1.32 -14.03
C GLU A 10 -0.06 0.95 -12.77
N ALA A 11 -0.67 1.03 -11.59
CA ALA A 11 -0.05 0.57 -10.36
C ALA A 11 0.27 -0.93 -10.39
N GLU A 12 -0.67 -1.76 -10.85
CA GLU A 12 -0.46 -3.21 -11.03
C GLU A 12 0.65 -3.49 -12.03
N ARG A 13 0.70 -2.78 -13.16
CA ARG A 13 1.77 -2.93 -14.16
C ARG A 13 3.14 -2.59 -13.57
N GLN A 14 3.26 -1.48 -12.85
CA GLN A 14 4.54 -1.06 -12.25
C GLN A 14 4.98 -2.04 -11.17
N ILE A 15 4.07 -2.48 -10.30
CA ILE A 15 4.42 -3.32 -9.15
C ILE A 15 4.67 -4.78 -9.53
N SER A 16 4.08 -5.24 -10.65
CA SER A 16 4.30 -6.58 -11.21
C SER A 16 5.54 -6.65 -12.12
N THR A 17 6.30 -5.57 -12.26
CA THR A 17 7.54 -5.58 -13.08
C THR A 17 8.52 -6.64 -12.54
N GLU A 18 9.16 -7.37 -13.44
CA GLU A 18 10.21 -8.32 -13.09
C GLU A 18 11.36 -7.57 -12.39
N ASN A 19 12.03 -8.21 -11.43
CA ASN A 19 13.08 -7.61 -10.57
C ASN A 19 12.61 -6.76 -9.37
N LEU A 20 11.31 -6.72 -9.06
CA LEU A 20 10.84 -6.18 -7.78
C LEU A 20 10.68 -7.29 -6.74
N GLU A 21 11.15 -7.02 -5.53
CA GLU A 21 11.05 -7.94 -4.39
C GLU A 21 9.63 -7.93 -3.79
N THR A 22 9.22 -9.06 -3.23
CA THR A 22 8.02 -9.16 -2.38
C THR A 22 8.10 -8.10 -1.26
N GLY A 23 6.98 -7.45 -0.95
CA GLY A 23 6.95 -6.31 -0.03
C GLY A 23 7.18 -4.96 -0.71
N THR A 24 7.60 -4.92 -1.99
CA THR A 24 7.63 -3.67 -2.76
C THR A 24 6.23 -3.05 -2.78
N PHE A 25 6.14 -1.74 -2.58
CA PHE A 25 4.85 -1.06 -2.50
C PHE A 25 4.90 0.34 -3.12
N LEU A 26 3.71 0.84 -3.43
CA LEU A 26 3.49 2.21 -3.83
C LEU A 26 2.22 2.78 -3.20
N LEU A 27 2.22 4.09 -2.97
CA LEU A 27 1.04 4.84 -2.56
C LEU A 27 0.53 5.63 -3.75
N ARG A 28 -0.78 5.53 -4.02
CA ARG A 28 -1.47 6.31 -5.05
C ARG A 28 -2.70 6.99 -4.48
N THR A 29 -3.19 8.03 -5.15
CA THR A 29 -4.52 8.57 -4.85
C THR A 29 -5.60 7.66 -5.43
N SER A 30 -6.77 7.63 -4.80
CA SER A 30 -7.90 6.83 -5.27
C SER A 30 -8.63 7.56 -6.40
N GLU A 31 -8.72 6.92 -7.57
CA GLU A 31 -9.50 7.44 -8.71
C GLU A 31 -11.00 7.54 -8.40
N SER A 32 -11.52 6.58 -7.63
CA SER A 32 -12.95 6.50 -7.30
C SER A 32 -13.34 7.29 -6.05
N CYS A 33 -12.38 7.76 -5.24
CA CYS A 33 -12.63 8.49 -4.01
C CYS A 33 -11.61 9.63 -3.85
N PRO A 34 -11.90 10.83 -4.38
CA PRO A 34 -11.05 12.00 -4.23
C PRO A 34 -10.69 12.25 -2.75
N GLY A 35 -9.43 12.56 -2.48
CA GLY A 35 -8.91 12.76 -1.13
C GLY A 35 -8.58 11.48 -0.35
N SER A 36 -8.85 10.29 -0.90
CA SER A 36 -8.42 9.01 -0.33
C SER A 36 -7.14 8.49 -0.97
N TYR A 37 -6.38 7.70 -0.22
CA TYR A 37 -5.16 7.05 -0.70
C TYR A 37 -5.34 5.54 -0.76
N VAL A 38 -4.57 4.89 -1.63
CA VAL A 38 -4.50 3.44 -1.77
C VAL A 38 -3.05 2.99 -1.72
N LEU A 39 -2.75 2.09 -0.79
CA LEU A 39 -1.46 1.42 -0.71
C LEU A 39 -1.52 0.15 -1.56
N THR A 40 -0.68 0.08 -2.59
CA THR A 40 -0.58 -1.09 -3.47
C THR A 40 0.70 -1.85 -3.11
N VAL A 41 0.60 -3.14 -2.84
CA VAL A 41 1.71 -3.97 -2.32
C VAL A 41 1.89 -5.20 -3.19
N ARG A 42 3.15 -5.50 -3.53
CA ARG A 42 3.60 -6.75 -4.13
C ARG A 42 3.68 -7.80 -3.05
N ASP A 43 2.97 -8.90 -3.23
CA ASP A 43 2.95 -10.02 -2.30
C ASP A 43 3.28 -11.32 -3.05
N HIS A 44 3.64 -12.36 -2.31
CA HIS A 44 3.86 -13.69 -2.84
C HIS A 44 3.13 -14.71 -1.97
N VAL A 45 2.34 -15.57 -2.60
CA VAL A 45 1.63 -16.66 -1.94
C VAL A 45 2.07 -17.95 -2.60
N ASP A 46 2.68 -18.89 -1.89
CA ASP A 46 3.33 -20.08 -2.47
C ASP A 46 2.45 -20.86 -3.47
N ALA A 47 1.15 -20.96 -3.21
CA ALA A 47 0.20 -21.66 -4.07
C ALA A 47 -0.25 -20.88 -5.33
N ILE A 48 -0.08 -19.55 -5.35
CA ILE A 48 -0.63 -18.64 -6.37
C ILE A 48 0.50 -17.88 -7.11
N GLY A 49 1.67 -17.75 -6.49
CA GLY A 49 2.78 -16.94 -6.96
C GLY A 49 2.59 -15.46 -6.62
N LEU A 50 2.91 -14.59 -7.58
CA LEU A 50 2.84 -13.14 -7.43
C LEU A 50 1.38 -12.66 -7.26
N VAL A 51 1.12 -11.93 -6.18
CA VAL A 51 -0.18 -11.31 -5.90
C VAL A 51 0.00 -9.82 -5.69
N VAL A 52 -0.96 -9.01 -6.18
CA VAL A 52 -0.99 -7.56 -5.92
C VAL A 52 -2.16 -7.23 -5.03
N ARG A 53 -1.90 -6.63 -3.86
CA ARG A 53 -2.92 -6.22 -2.90
C ARG A 53 -3.11 -4.70 -2.92
N HIS A 54 -4.36 -4.27 -2.79
CA HIS A 54 -4.73 -2.85 -2.78
C HIS A 54 -5.46 -2.52 -1.48
N TYR A 55 -4.84 -1.74 -0.60
CA TYR A 55 -5.39 -1.35 0.68
C TYR A 55 -5.87 0.11 0.64
N LYS A 56 -7.17 0.33 0.84
CA LYS A 56 -7.72 1.67 0.93
C LYS A 56 -7.36 2.27 2.30
N ILE A 57 -6.73 3.43 2.30
CA ILE A 57 -6.51 4.22 3.50
C ILE A 57 -7.72 5.13 3.69
N ARG A 58 -8.40 4.95 4.82
CA ARG A 58 -9.54 5.77 5.22
C ARG A 58 -9.09 6.84 6.21
N ASN A 59 -9.69 8.01 6.12
CA ASN A 59 -9.51 9.08 7.09
C ASN A 59 -10.62 9.00 8.15
N MET A 60 -10.33 9.47 9.36
CA MET A 60 -11.31 9.62 10.43
C MET A 60 -11.72 11.08 10.58
N ASP A 61 -12.97 11.31 11.00
CA ASP A 61 -13.53 12.66 11.17
C ASP A 61 -12.83 13.44 12.28
N ASN A 62 -12.34 12.75 13.32
CA ASN A 62 -11.59 13.32 14.44
C ASN A 62 -10.08 13.48 14.15
N GLY A 63 -9.67 13.31 12.89
CA GLY A 63 -8.28 13.32 12.47
C GLY A 63 -7.63 11.94 12.58
N GLY A 64 -6.72 11.66 11.65
CA GLY A 64 -6.02 10.39 11.54
C GLY A 64 -6.49 9.53 10.37
N CYS A 65 -5.77 8.43 10.14
CA CYS A 65 -5.96 7.54 9.01
C CYS A 65 -5.61 6.09 9.35
N TYR A 66 -6.26 5.15 8.67
CA TYR A 66 -6.08 3.72 8.90
C TYR A 66 -6.36 2.90 7.64
N ILE A 67 -5.77 1.70 7.59
CA ILE A 67 -6.19 0.62 6.67
C ILE A 67 -7.14 -0.33 7.40
N THR A 68 -6.84 -0.65 8.65
CA THR A 68 -7.65 -1.46 9.57
C THR A 68 -7.91 -0.70 10.85
N TYR A 69 -9.11 -0.83 11.43
CA TYR A 69 -9.48 -0.18 12.70
C TYR A 69 -8.58 -0.58 13.88
N ARG A 70 -7.81 -1.66 13.75
CA ARG A 70 -6.85 -2.10 14.78
C ARG A 70 -5.67 -1.13 14.95
N GLN A 71 -5.32 -0.39 13.90
CA GLN A 71 -4.15 0.47 13.90
C GLN A 71 -4.45 1.82 13.23
N ILE A 72 -4.57 2.85 14.06
CA ILE A 72 -4.90 4.22 13.65
C ILE A 72 -3.67 5.09 13.76
N PHE A 73 -3.38 5.88 12.73
CA PHE A 73 -2.23 6.77 12.67
C PHE A 73 -2.68 8.22 12.57
N ARG A 74 -1.90 9.15 13.15
CA ARG A 74 -2.20 10.58 13.04
C ARG A 74 -2.00 11.14 11.63
N THR A 75 -1.08 10.57 10.86
CA THR A 75 -0.73 11.02 9.51
C THR A 75 -0.47 9.82 8.62
N ILE A 76 -0.68 10.01 7.31
CA ILE A 76 -0.36 9.00 6.29
C ILE A 76 1.12 8.66 6.35
N LEU A 77 2.01 9.63 6.61
CA LEU A 77 3.44 9.38 6.74
C LEU A 77 3.73 8.35 7.83
N LYS A 78 3.13 8.49 9.03
CA LYS A 78 3.29 7.51 10.12
C LYS A 78 2.73 6.14 9.77
N LEU A 79 1.60 6.11 9.06
CA LEU A 79 1.06 4.85 8.53
C LEU A 79 2.09 4.20 7.60
N ILE A 80 2.63 4.95 6.63
CA ILE A 80 3.60 4.41 5.67
C ILE A 80 4.89 3.97 6.36
N GLU A 81 5.40 4.72 7.34
CA GLU A 81 6.56 4.32 8.14
C GLU A 81 6.33 3.01 8.88
N TYR A 82 5.16 2.85 9.48
CA TYR A 82 4.77 1.62 10.14
C TYR A 82 4.71 0.44 9.17
N TYR A 83 4.00 0.59 8.04
CA TYR A 83 3.92 -0.48 7.05
C TYR A 83 5.28 -0.74 6.36
N LYS A 84 6.17 0.26 6.28
CA LYS A 84 7.57 0.03 5.88
C LYS A 84 8.32 -0.82 6.90
N SER A 85 8.19 -0.52 8.19
CA SER A 85 8.87 -1.30 9.22
C SER A 85 8.30 -2.71 9.37
N GLU A 86 6.99 -2.89 9.22
CA GLU A 86 6.34 -4.18 9.43
C GLU A 86 6.38 -5.06 8.17
N TYR A 87 6.28 -4.47 6.97
CA TYR A 87 6.27 -5.22 5.70
C TYR A 87 7.58 -5.15 4.90
N LEU A 88 8.48 -4.18 5.14
CA LEU A 88 9.79 -4.10 4.46
C LEU A 88 10.99 -4.46 5.36
N CYS A 89 10.81 -4.68 6.67
CA CYS A 89 11.87 -5.17 7.56
C CYS A 89 11.67 -6.60 8.07
N LEU A 90 10.66 -7.34 7.58
CA LEU A 90 10.39 -8.74 7.99
C LEU A 90 10.31 -9.71 6.81
N VAL A 91 11.20 -9.58 5.83
CA VAL A 91 11.55 -10.70 4.95
C VAL A 91 13.05 -10.67 4.62
N PRO A 92 13.89 -11.28 5.46
CA PRO A 92 14.81 -12.29 5.01
C PRO A 92 14.15 -13.64 5.32
N PHE A 93 13.59 -14.27 4.30
CA PHE A 93 13.15 -15.68 4.23
C PHE A 93 12.44 -16.28 5.47
#